data_AF-A0ABD7STF9-F1
#
_entry.id   AF-A0ABD7STF9-F1
#
_cell.length_a   1.000
_cell.length_b   1.000
_cell.length_c   1.000
_cell.angle_alpha   90.00
_cell.angle_beta   90.00
_cell.angle_gamma   90.00
#
_symmetry.space_group_name_H-M   'P 1'
#
loop_
_entity.id
_entity.type
_entity.pdbx_description
1 polymer ?
#
loop_
_entity_poly.entity_id
_entity_poly.type
_entity_poly.pdbx_seq_one_letter_code
_entity_poly.pdbx_strand_id
1 'polypeptide(L)'
;MFNEQDLRYKLFTSINSADKSFAEQYGLSSDMKHWKDELKAAVMQFNQSYGTNYCPLDSVNEYIRKQNEFLNSNEGLKLAQDLVDKAMRQSHCKSIH
;
A
#
# COMPACT_ATOMS: atom_id res chain seq x y z
N MET A 1 -26.44 -3.54 -7.79
CA MET A 1 -26.00 -2.64 -6.71
C MET A 1 -24.78 -3.28 -6.06
N PHE A 2 -23.67 -2.56 -5.90
CA PHE A 2 -22.53 -3.09 -5.16
C PHE A 2 -22.84 -3.06 -3.65
N ASN A 3 -22.47 -4.12 -2.93
CA ASN A 3 -22.48 -4.13 -1.48
C ASN A 3 -21.43 -3.11 -0.97
N GLU A 4 -21.75 -2.33 0.05
CA GLU A 4 -20.83 -1.37 0.68
C GLU A 4 -19.49 -2.02 1.08
N GLN A 5 -19.53 -3.27 1.56
CA GLN A 5 -18.33 -4.02 1.92
C GLN A 5 -17.44 -4.34 0.71
N ASP A 6 -18.05 -4.62 -0.45
CA ASP A 6 -17.33 -4.84 -1.71
C ASP A 6 -16.72 -3.53 -2.23
N LEU A 7 -17.45 -2.40 -2.14
CA LEU A 7 -16.91 -1.08 -2.49
C LEU A 7 -15.73 -0.69 -1.59
N ARG A 8 -15.82 -0.93 -0.28
CA ARG A 8 -14.69 -0.69 0.63
C ARG A 8 -13.49 -1.56 0.30
N TYR A 9 -13.69 -2.84 -0.01
CA TYR A 9 -12.60 -3.72 -0.41
C TYR A 9 -11.91 -3.25 -1.70
N LYS A 10 -12.69 -2.85 -2.71
CA LYS A 10 -12.17 -2.31 -3.97
C LYS A 10 -11.44 -0.97 -3.79
N LEU A 11 -11.95 -0.10 -2.91
CA LEU A 11 -11.27 1.14 -2.55
C LEU A 11 -9.88 0.86 -1.98
N PHE A 12 -9.77 -0.03 -0.99
CA PHE A 12 -8.48 -0.38 -0.39
C PHE A 12 -7.51 -1.01 -1.38
N THR A 13 -8.03 -1.82 -2.32
CA THR A 13 -7.23 -2.40 -3.40
C THR A 13 -6.70 -1.32 -4.37
N SER A 14 -7.52 -0.29 -4.64
CA SER A 14 -7.13 0.85 -5.48
C SER A 14 -6.03 1.69 -4.81
N ILE A 15 -6.17 1.97 -3.51
CA ILE A 15 -5.16 2.68 -2.72
C ILE A 15 -3.85 1.88 -2.68
N ASN A 16 -3.90 0.57 -2.43
CA ASN A 16 -2.73 -0.32 -2.44
C ASN A 16 -2.02 -0.36 -3.81
N SER A 17 -2.78 -0.28 -4.90
CA SER A 17 -2.19 -0.25 -6.25
C SER A 17 -1.45 1.06 -6.51
N ALA A 18 -2.00 2.19 -6.05
CA ALA A 18 -1.33 3.48 -6.09
C ALA A 18 -0.07 3.50 -5.21
N ASP A 19 -0.13 2.93 -4.01
CA ASP A 19 1.01 2.79 -3.09
C ASP A 19 2.18 2.02 -3.73
N LYS A 20 1.89 0.87 -4.35
CA LYS A 20 2.90 0.09 -5.09
C LYS A 20 3.48 0.85 -6.27
N SER A 21 2.64 1.48 -7.07
CA SER A 21 3.09 2.27 -8.24
C SER A 21 4.00 3.42 -7.80
N PHE A 22 3.67 4.07 -6.68
CA PHE A 22 4.49 5.11 -6.10
C PHE A 22 5.85 4.58 -5.64
N ALA A 23 5.87 3.45 -4.92
CA ALA A 23 7.11 2.82 -4.46
C ALA A 23 8.00 2.37 -5.64
N GLU A 24 7.42 1.86 -6.72
CA GLU A 24 8.14 1.49 -7.94
C GLU A 24 8.76 2.69 -8.64
N GLN A 25 8.04 3.82 -8.69
CA GLN A 25 8.49 5.00 -9.41
C GLN A 25 9.52 5.83 -8.62
N TYR A 26 9.34 5.98 -7.30
CA TYR A 26 10.11 6.91 -6.48
C TYR A 26 10.99 6.23 -5.42
N GLY A 27 10.77 4.94 -5.14
CA GLY A 27 11.47 4.23 -4.07
C GLY A 27 11.38 4.97 -2.73
N LEU A 28 12.50 5.01 -2.00
CA LEU A 28 12.61 5.70 -0.70
C LEU A 28 12.95 7.20 -0.83
N SER A 29 13.00 7.75 -2.04
CA SER A 29 13.55 9.08 -2.30
C SER A 29 12.52 10.22 -2.21
N SER A 30 11.23 9.90 -2.24
CA SER A 30 10.16 10.91 -2.19
C SER A 30 9.70 11.21 -0.76
N ASP A 31 9.19 12.42 -0.57
CA ASP A 31 8.62 12.83 0.70
C ASP A 31 7.22 12.23 0.97
N MET A 32 6.88 12.21 2.25
CA MET A 32 5.64 11.65 2.79
C MET A 32 4.39 12.43 2.33
N LYS A 33 4.53 13.71 1.99
CA LYS A 33 3.41 14.55 1.55
C LYS A 33 3.00 14.17 0.13
N HIS A 34 3.96 14.03 -0.78
CA HIS A 34 3.70 13.60 -2.16
C HIS A 34 3.04 12.21 -2.17
N TRP A 35 3.57 11.24 -1.43
CA TRP A 35 2.96 9.92 -1.29
C TRP A 35 1.48 10.01 -0.85
N LYS A 36 1.17 10.78 0.20
CA LYS A 36 -0.21 10.95 0.67
C LYS A 36 -1.11 11.62 -0.37
N ASP A 37 -0.59 12.58 -1.12
CA ASP A 37 -1.37 13.28 -2.14
C ASP A 37 -1.72 12.35 -3.31
N GLU A 38 -0.82 11.44 -3.70
CA GLU A 38 -1.09 10.38 -4.70
C GLU A 38 -2.15 9.38 -4.22
N LEU A 39 -2.07 8.93 -2.95
CA LEU A 39 -3.09 8.04 -2.40
C LEU A 39 -4.47 8.70 -2.34
N LYS A 40 -4.55 10.00 -2.01
CA LYS A 40 -5.81 10.75 -2.03
C LYS A 40 -6.36 10.86 -3.46
N ALA A 41 -5.50 11.07 -4.46
CA ALA A 41 -5.90 11.12 -5.86
C ALA A 41 -6.55 9.79 -6.30
N ALA A 42 -6.01 8.65 -5.85
CA ALA A 42 -6.61 7.34 -6.10
C ALA A 42 -8.04 7.22 -5.50
N VAL A 43 -8.28 7.75 -4.30
CA VAL A 43 -9.62 7.78 -3.70
C VAL A 43 -10.58 8.66 -4.52
N MET A 44 -10.11 9.81 -4.99
CA MET A 44 -10.92 10.70 -5.82
C MET A 44 -11.29 10.05 -7.17
N GLN A 45 -10.36 9.37 -7.82
CA GLN A 45 -10.61 8.61 -9.05
C GLN A 45 -11.57 7.44 -8.82
N PHE A 46 -11.44 6.74 -7.68
CA PHE A 46 -12.38 5.70 -7.29
C PHE A 46 -13.80 6.25 -7.15
N ASN A 47 -13.95 7.38 -6.44
CA ASN A 47 -15.25 8.06 -6.29
C ASN A 47 -15.90 8.40 -7.63
N GLN A 48 -15.11 8.91 -8.58
CA GLN A 48 -15.59 9.21 -9.94
C GLN A 48 -16.02 7.95 -10.69
N SER A 49 -15.27 6.86 -10.57
CA SER A 49 -15.49 5.62 -11.32
C SER A 49 -16.68 4.81 -10.81
N TYR A 50 -16.92 4.84 -9.50
CA TYR A 50 -17.94 4.02 -8.83
C TYR A 50 -19.14 4.81 -8.33
N GLY A 51 -19.16 6.14 -8.51
CA GLY A 51 -20.24 7.00 -8.04
C GLY A 51 -20.33 7.07 -6.51
N THR A 52 -19.19 7.00 -5.82
CA THR A 52 -19.09 7.05 -4.35
C THR A 52 -18.61 8.41 -3.87
N ASN A 53 -18.65 8.64 -2.55
CA ASN A 53 -18.28 9.91 -1.91
C ASN A 53 -17.35 9.72 -0.71
N TYR A 54 -16.45 8.73 -0.74
CA TYR A 54 -15.50 8.49 0.33
C TYR A 54 -14.60 9.71 0.56
N CYS A 55 -14.41 10.12 1.81
CA CYS A 55 -13.46 11.18 2.15
C CYS A 55 -12.03 10.72 1.83
N PRO A 56 -11.26 11.43 0.98
CA PRO A 56 -9.91 11.01 0.61
C PRO A 56 -8.97 10.92 1.82
N LEU A 57 -9.02 11.90 2.72
CA LEU A 57 -8.14 11.93 3.89
C LEU A 57 -8.44 10.76 4.85
N ASP A 58 -9.71 10.52 5.15
CA ASP A 58 -10.09 9.46 6.10
C ASP A 58 -9.79 8.06 5.52
N SER A 59 -10.03 7.87 4.22
CA SER A 59 -9.77 6.60 3.54
C SER A 59 -8.28 6.27 3.52
N VAL A 60 -7.43 7.27 3.25
CA VAL A 60 -5.97 7.11 3.28
C VAL A 60 -5.48 6.87 4.71
N ASN A 61 -6.00 7.59 5.70
CA ASN A 61 -5.63 7.35 7.10
C ASN A 61 -6.03 5.94 7.58
N GLU A 62 -7.21 5.45 7.18
CA GLU A 62 -7.65 4.10 7.50
C GLU A 62 -6.77 3.04 6.80
N TYR A 63 -6.38 3.28 5.55
CA TYR A 63 -5.41 2.44 4.83
C TYR A 63 -4.07 2.34 5.57
N ILE A 64 -3.47 3.48 5.93
CA ILE A 64 -2.19 3.52 6.65
C ILE A 64 -2.31 2.80 7.99
N ARG A 65 -3.40 3.01 8.74
CA ARG A 65 -3.65 2.32 10.00
C ARG A 65 -3.65 0.80 9.81
N LYS A 66 -4.36 0.28 8.81
CA LYS A 66 -4.42 -1.17 8.55
C LYS A 66 -3.07 -1.74 8.11
N GLN A 67 -2.30 -1.00 7.30
CA GLN A 67 -0.94 -1.42 6.94
C GLN A 67 -0.04 -1.50 8.17
N ASN A 68 -0.09 -0.50 9.05
CA ASN A 68 0.66 -0.53 10.31
C ASN A 68 0.21 -1.68 11.22
N GLU A 69 -1.08 -1.94 11.33
CA GLU A 69 -1.61 -3.08 12.09
C GLU A 69 -1.12 -4.41 11.53
N PHE A 70 -1.11 -4.56 10.20
CA PHE A 70 -0.57 -5.75 9.54
C PHE A 70 0.92 -5.92 9.84
N LEU A 71 1.74 -4.87 9.66
CA LEU A 71 3.19 -4.92 9.91
C LEU A 71 3.52 -5.26 11.38
N ASN A 72 2.67 -4.87 12.32
CA ASN A 72 2.81 -5.20 13.75
C ASN A 72 2.17 -6.54 14.14
N SER A 73 1.51 -7.24 13.22
CA SER A 73 0.94 -8.56 13.47
C SER A 73 1.98 -9.66 13.37
N ASN A 74 1.71 -10.84 13.96
CA ASN A 74 2.57 -12.01 13.82
C ASN A 74 2.81 -12.39 12.34
N GLU A 75 1.81 -12.22 11.49
CA GLU A 75 1.91 -12.50 10.06
C GLU A 75 2.82 -11.49 9.34
N GLY A 76 2.66 -10.20 9.64
CA GLY A 76 3.52 -9.15 9.08
C GLY A 76 4.97 -9.28 9.53
N LEU A 77 5.21 -9.58 10.81
CA LEU A 77 6.54 -9.85 11.34
C LEU A 77 7.19 -11.06 10.66
N LYS A 78 6.42 -12.14 10.46
CA LYS A 78 6.91 -13.33 9.75
C LYS A 78 7.26 -13.01 8.29
N LEU A 79 6.40 -12.28 7.58
CA LEU A 79 6.67 -11.85 6.21
C LEU A 79 7.94 -10.99 6.13
N ALA A 80 8.11 -10.04 7.04
CA ALA A 80 9.30 -9.20 7.10
C ALA A 80 10.57 -10.05 7.32
N GLN A 81 10.52 -11.01 8.25
CA GLN A 81 11.63 -11.94 8.49
C GLN A 81 11.93 -12.78 7.24
N ASP A 82 10.92 -13.33 6.57
CA ASP A 82 11.10 -14.13 5.35
C ASP A 82 11.74 -13.30 4.22
N LEU A 83 11.39 -12.01 4.10
CA LEU A 83 11.99 -11.08 3.13
C LEU A 83 13.46 -10.77 3.47
N VAL A 84 13.78 -10.56 4.74
CA VAL A 84 15.16 -10.36 5.21
C VAL A 84 16.00 -11.61 4.93
N ASP A 85 15.50 -12.79 5.30
CA ASP A 85 16.17 -14.07 5.07
C ASP A 85 16.44 -14.31 3.58
N LYS A 86 15.46 -13.99 2.72
CA LYS A 86 15.60 -14.09 1.27
C LYS A 86 16.65 -13.13 0.74
N ALA A 87 16.67 -11.88 1.19
CA ALA A 87 17.66 -10.88 0.79
C ALA A 87 19.08 -11.29 1.22
N MET A 88 19.24 -11.81 2.44
CA MET A 88 20.52 -12.33 2.95
C MET A 88 21.00 -13.53 2.12
N ARG A 89 20.13 -14.49 1.78
CA ARG A 89 20.51 -15.60 0.90
C ARG A 89 20.94 -15.12 -0.49
N GLN A 90 20.29 -14.11 -1.04
CA GLN A 90 20.64 -13.55 -2.35
C GLN A 90 21.97 -12.77 -2.33
N SER A 91 22.31 -12.09 -1.22
CA SER A 91 23.59 -11.40 -1.08
C SER A 91 24.77 -12.37 -0.93
N HIS A 92 24.56 -13.52 -0.28
CA HIS A 92 25.58 -14.56 -0.12
C HIS A 92 25.89 -15.36 -1.39
N CYS A 93 25.15 -15.19 -2.49
CA CYS A 93 25.41 -15.84 -3.79
C CYS A 93 26.20 -14.97 -4.79
N LYS A 94 26.71 -13.79 -4.42
CA LYS A 94 27.61 -12.97 -5.26
C LYS A 94 29.08 -13.03 -4.83
N SER A 95 29.59 -14.24 -4.61
CA SER A 95 31.04 -14.46 -4.65
C SER A 95 31.34 -15.54 -5.68
N ILE A 96 32.38 -15.25 -6.49
CA ILE A 96 33.04 -16.10 -7.50
C ILE A 96 32.53 -15.92 -8.95
N HIS A 97 33.05 -14.90 -9.65
CA HIS A 97 34.07 -15.02 -10.73
C HIS A 97 34.59 -13.64 -11.11
#